data_AF-A0A9X1FXG9-F1
#
_entry.id   AF-A0A9X1FXG9-F1
#
_cell.length_a   1.000
_cell.length_b   1.000
_cell.length_c   1.000
_cell.angle_alpha   90.00
_cell.angle_beta   90.00
_cell.angle_gamma   90.00
#
_symmetry.space_group_name_H-M   'P 1'
#
loop_
_entity.id
_entity.type
_entity.pdbx_description
1 polymer ?
#
loop_
_entity_poly.entity_id
_entity_poly.type
_entity_poly.pdbx_seq_one_letter_code
_entity_poly.pdbx_strand_id
1 'polypeptide(L)'
;MLDSLANGLFWVLAAALVLATVLPLTKSPLGAVRGLAFPRLQIACLAVLLALLSVVLPLVTSGWVTLVLLVVAGVQAGYIVKFTPVWPKQSHGAEADLRRDTDRQIALMSANVKMSNRAYDRLLTQITAYDPDVIMAIEVDDAWVAALQKALKARYAHWVTVPQDNGYGLCLISRLSLANSEVRTLVTRNVPSIRTEIALQSGDAIQLNLLHPEPPVIDHDTKGRDSEIALVGLEAQSANLPVIVAGDLNDVAWSTTTRKFQRLSQLLDPRVGRGLYNTFHADFAAFRWPLDHLFHDARFRLITLERVPHIGSDHFPIFFRLALAPKPRGAEQLDPATVEEKADARDMIRSEQNRDRMPIGEDWEKD
;
A
#
# COMPACT_ATOMS: atom_id res chain seq x y z
N MET A 1 -31.56 -33.92 -5.05
CA MET A 1 -31.76 -32.49 -4.68
C MET A 1 -30.48 -31.87 -4.14
N LEU A 2 -29.87 -32.46 -3.09
CA LEU A 2 -28.59 -31.97 -2.54
C LEU A 2 -27.44 -31.99 -3.56
N ASP A 3 -27.28 -33.07 -4.33
CA ASP A 3 -26.21 -33.15 -5.35
C ASP A 3 -26.40 -32.12 -6.49
N SER A 4 -27.66 -31.86 -6.87
CA SER A 4 -28.00 -30.85 -7.88
C SER A 4 -27.69 -29.43 -7.38
N LEU A 5 -27.96 -29.14 -6.10
CA LEU A 5 -27.63 -27.86 -5.48
C LEU A 5 -26.12 -27.68 -5.33
N ALA A 6 -25.39 -28.72 -4.91
CA ALA A 6 -23.93 -28.70 -4.77
C ALA A 6 -23.25 -28.50 -6.13
N ASN A 7 -23.71 -29.18 -7.19
CA ASN A 7 -23.22 -28.97 -8.54
C ASN A 7 -23.54 -27.54 -9.04
N GLY A 8 -24.76 -27.04 -8.81
CA GLY A 8 -25.12 -25.66 -9.15
C GLY A 8 -24.22 -24.62 -8.46
N LEU A 9 -24.00 -24.78 -7.16
CA LEU A 9 -23.09 -23.92 -6.39
C LEU A 9 -21.66 -23.97 -6.91
N PHE A 10 -21.16 -25.16 -7.24
CA PHE A 10 -19.82 -25.32 -7.82
C PHE A 10 -19.66 -24.50 -9.10
N TRP A 11 -20.61 -24.59 -10.04
CA TRP A 11 -20.54 -23.85 -11.30
C TRP A 11 -20.65 -22.34 -11.10
N VAL A 12 -21.48 -21.88 -10.17
CA VAL A 12 -21.58 -20.46 -9.81
C VAL A 12 -20.25 -19.95 -9.26
N LEU A 13 -19.62 -20.70 -8.35
CA LEU A 13 -18.31 -20.32 -7.79
C LEU A 13 -17.22 -20.33 -8.87
N ALA A 14 -17.16 -21.36 -9.71
CA ALA A 14 -16.19 -21.44 -10.80
C ALA A 14 -16.34 -20.26 -11.78
N ALA A 15 -17.58 -19.94 -12.19
CA ALA A 15 -17.86 -18.80 -13.04
C ALA A 15 -17.47 -17.47 -12.37
N ALA A 16 -17.78 -17.31 -11.08
CA ALA A 16 -17.39 -16.13 -10.30
C ALA A 16 -15.87 -15.96 -10.25
N LEU A 17 -15.09 -17.03 -10.05
CA LEU A 17 -13.63 -16.97 -10.05
C LEU A 17 -13.05 -16.58 -11.42
N VAL A 18 -13.64 -17.08 -12.51
CA VAL A 18 -13.26 -16.68 -13.87
C VAL A 18 -13.54 -15.20 -14.09
N LEU A 19 -14.74 -14.73 -13.76
CA LEU A 19 -15.11 -13.32 -13.88
C LEU A 19 -14.22 -12.41 -13.02
N ALA A 20 -13.96 -12.79 -11.78
CA ALA A 20 -13.06 -12.08 -10.87
C ALA A 20 -11.61 -12.04 -11.39
N THR A 21 -11.22 -12.99 -12.23
CA THR A 21 -9.89 -13.02 -12.86
C THR A 21 -9.83 -12.18 -14.12
N VAL A 22 -10.86 -12.22 -14.96
CA VAL A 22 -10.87 -11.58 -16.29
C VAL A 22 -11.24 -10.10 -16.20
N LEU A 23 -12.24 -9.72 -15.41
CA LEU A 23 -12.73 -8.33 -15.34
C LEU A 23 -11.61 -7.33 -14.97
N PRO A 24 -10.73 -7.58 -13.97
CA PRO A 24 -9.65 -6.65 -13.66
C PRO A 24 -8.54 -6.55 -14.72
N LEU A 25 -8.52 -7.43 -15.72
CA LEU A 25 -7.58 -7.31 -16.85
C LEU A 25 -8.02 -6.21 -17.82
N THR A 26 -9.27 -5.76 -17.73
CA THR A 26 -9.74 -4.59 -18.46
C THR A 26 -9.11 -3.32 -17.90
N LYS A 27 -8.99 -2.27 -18.72
CA LYS A 27 -8.54 -0.94 -18.27
C LYS A 27 -9.64 -0.14 -17.56
N SER A 28 -10.76 -0.77 -17.18
CA SER A 28 -11.90 -0.09 -16.56
C SER A 28 -11.49 0.54 -15.21
N PRO A 29 -11.77 1.83 -14.97
CA PRO A 29 -11.47 2.48 -13.70
C PRO A 29 -12.56 2.22 -12.64
N LEU A 30 -13.65 1.51 -12.96
CA LEU A 30 -14.75 1.27 -12.01
C LEU A 30 -14.26 0.45 -10.81
N GLY A 31 -14.53 0.92 -9.59
CA GLY A 31 -14.09 0.29 -8.36
C GLY A 31 -14.63 -1.13 -8.18
N ALA A 32 -15.85 -1.45 -8.63
CA ALA A 32 -16.36 -2.83 -8.69
C ALA A 32 -15.45 -3.78 -9.49
N VAL A 33 -14.88 -3.30 -10.60
CA VAL A 33 -13.97 -4.09 -11.45
C VAL A 33 -12.59 -4.15 -10.82
N ARG A 34 -12.09 -3.04 -10.26
CA ARG A 34 -10.77 -2.97 -9.63
C ARG A 34 -10.69 -3.77 -8.32
N GLY A 35 -11.76 -3.76 -7.52
CA GLY A 35 -11.86 -4.48 -6.25
C GLY A 35 -11.72 -5.99 -6.42
N LEU A 36 -12.12 -6.56 -7.56
CA LEU A 36 -11.92 -7.99 -7.86
C LEU A 36 -10.43 -8.37 -7.97
N ALA A 37 -9.52 -7.41 -8.14
CA ALA A 37 -8.07 -7.64 -8.10
C ALA A 37 -7.50 -7.69 -6.67
N PHE A 38 -8.28 -7.41 -5.62
CA PHE A 38 -7.78 -7.37 -4.26
C PHE A 38 -7.55 -8.78 -3.70
N PRO A 39 -8.51 -9.72 -3.76
CA PRO A 39 -8.38 -11.01 -3.09
C PRO A 39 -7.66 -12.07 -3.95
N ARG A 40 -6.53 -11.72 -4.62
CA ARG A 40 -5.86 -12.66 -5.56
C ARG A 40 -5.43 -13.97 -4.90
N LEU A 41 -4.90 -13.90 -3.68
CA LEU A 41 -4.46 -15.10 -2.95
C LEU A 41 -5.65 -16.01 -2.64
N GLN A 42 -6.77 -15.42 -2.24
CA GLN A 42 -8.00 -16.13 -1.92
C GLN A 42 -8.60 -16.77 -3.18
N ILE A 43 -8.62 -16.04 -4.31
CA ILE A 43 -9.04 -16.57 -5.61
C ILE A 43 -8.14 -17.74 -6.02
N ALA A 44 -6.81 -17.62 -5.87
CA ALA A 44 -5.88 -18.70 -6.18
C ALA A 44 -6.15 -19.96 -5.34
N CYS A 45 -6.26 -19.80 -4.01
CA CYS A 45 -6.54 -20.90 -3.09
C CYS A 45 -7.90 -21.56 -3.37
N LEU A 46 -8.95 -20.77 -3.59
CA LEU A 46 -10.28 -21.29 -3.89
C LEU A 46 -10.32 -21.99 -5.25
N ALA A 47 -9.60 -21.48 -6.26
CA ALA A 47 -9.51 -22.12 -7.57
C ALA A 47 -8.81 -23.48 -7.48
N VAL A 48 -7.71 -23.59 -6.72
CA VAL A 48 -7.04 -24.87 -6.46
C VAL A 48 -7.95 -25.83 -5.71
N LEU A 49 -8.65 -25.35 -4.66
CA LEU A 49 -9.60 -26.17 -3.90
C LEU A 49 -10.72 -26.70 -4.81
N LEU A 50 -11.36 -25.85 -5.61
CA LEU A 50 -12.41 -26.28 -6.54
C LEU A 50 -11.87 -27.25 -7.61
N ALA A 51 -10.65 -27.05 -8.10
CA ALA A 51 -10.02 -27.98 -9.05
C ALA A 51 -9.75 -29.36 -8.43
N LEU A 52 -9.43 -29.43 -7.14
CA LEU A 52 -9.30 -30.70 -6.42
C LEU A 52 -10.66 -31.36 -6.21
N LEU A 53 -11.67 -30.57 -5.81
CA LEU A 53 -13.04 -31.07 -5.60
C LEU A 53 -13.68 -31.59 -6.90
N SER A 54 -13.38 -31.00 -8.06
CA SER A 54 -13.90 -31.49 -9.35
C SER A 54 -13.31 -32.83 -9.78
N VAL A 55 -12.16 -33.23 -9.22
CA VAL A 55 -11.55 -34.55 -9.47
C VAL A 55 -12.03 -35.59 -8.45
N VAL A 56 -12.16 -35.20 -7.18
CA VAL A 56 -12.46 -36.12 -6.07
C VAL A 56 -13.95 -36.41 -5.95
N LEU A 57 -14.81 -35.42 -6.21
CA LEU A 57 -16.25 -35.57 -6.03
C LEU A 57 -16.92 -35.89 -7.37
N PRO A 58 -17.91 -36.81 -7.41
CA PRO A 58 -18.68 -37.11 -8.62
C PRO A 58 -19.69 -35.99 -8.96
N LEU A 59 -19.47 -34.79 -8.43
CA LEU A 59 -20.31 -33.61 -8.63
C LEU A 59 -20.15 -33.03 -10.04
N VAL A 60 -19.01 -33.26 -10.70
CA VAL A 60 -18.64 -32.62 -11.97
C VAL A 60 -17.96 -33.62 -12.90
N THR A 61 -18.54 -33.86 -14.07
CA THR A 61 -18.06 -34.90 -15.02
C THR A 61 -17.12 -34.36 -16.10
N SER A 62 -16.76 -33.08 -16.06
CA SER A 62 -16.08 -32.41 -17.17
C SER A 62 -14.66 -31.98 -16.81
N GLY A 63 -13.65 -32.74 -17.26
CA GLY A 63 -12.24 -32.47 -16.98
C GLY A 63 -11.73 -31.09 -17.45
N TRP A 64 -12.43 -30.43 -18.38
CA TRP A 64 -12.06 -29.08 -18.84
C TRP A 64 -12.21 -28.02 -17.75
N VAL A 65 -13.15 -28.19 -16.80
CA VAL A 65 -13.34 -27.20 -15.72
C VAL A 65 -12.17 -27.20 -14.75
N THR A 66 -11.58 -28.38 -14.49
CA THR A 66 -10.35 -28.50 -13.72
C THR A 66 -9.24 -27.71 -14.39
N LEU A 67 -9.08 -27.84 -15.71
CA LEU A 67 -8.09 -27.07 -16.47
C LEU A 67 -8.34 -25.56 -16.36
N VAL A 68 -9.59 -25.10 -16.51
CA VAL A 68 -9.94 -23.67 -16.37
C VAL A 68 -9.61 -23.15 -14.98
N LEU A 69 -9.94 -23.89 -13.92
CA LEU A 69 -9.63 -23.51 -12.54
C LEU A 69 -8.11 -23.48 -12.28
N LEU A 70 -7.35 -24.42 -12.85
CA LEU A 70 -5.90 -24.39 -12.79
C LEU A 70 -5.30 -23.20 -13.54
N VAL A 71 -5.88 -22.80 -14.69
CA VAL A 71 -5.50 -21.57 -15.40
C VAL A 71 -5.80 -20.34 -14.54
N VAL A 72 -6.96 -20.26 -13.91
CA VAL A 72 -7.29 -19.19 -12.96
C VAL A 72 -6.26 -19.13 -11.84
N ALA A 73 -5.98 -20.25 -11.17
CA ALA A 73 -4.96 -20.32 -10.12
C ALA A 73 -3.58 -19.88 -10.63
N GLY A 74 -3.18 -20.32 -11.82
CA GLY A 74 -1.91 -19.93 -12.46
C GLY A 74 -1.81 -18.44 -12.75
N VAL A 75 -2.88 -17.82 -13.27
CA VAL A 75 -2.93 -16.36 -13.50
C VAL A 75 -2.77 -15.60 -12.19
N GLN A 76 -3.50 -15.99 -11.13
CA GLN A 76 -3.37 -15.35 -9.83
C GLN A 76 -1.99 -15.56 -9.21
N ALA A 77 -1.44 -16.78 -9.31
CA ALA A 77 -0.08 -17.08 -8.86
C ALA A 77 0.97 -16.22 -9.58
N GLY A 78 0.82 -15.95 -10.88
CA GLY A 78 1.70 -15.06 -11.63
C GLY A 78 1.75 -13.62 -11.09
N TYR A 79 0.65 -13.11 -10.53
CA TYR A 79 0.63 -11.80 -9.87
C TYR A 79 1.27 -11.82 -8.47
N ILE A 80 1.15 -12.95 -7.77
CA ILE A 80 1.56 -13.10 -6.37
C ILE A 80 3.03 -13.52 -6.26
N VAL A 81 3.55 -14.30 -7.21
CA VAL A 81 4.88 -14.92 -7.13
C VAL A 81 5.99 -13.89 -6.90
N LYS A 82 5.86 -12.68 -7.46
CA LYS A 82 6.82 -11.60 -7.25
C LYS A 82 6.95 -11.12 -5.80
N PHE A 83 5.96 -11.40 -4.96
CA PHE A 83 5.92 -11.09 -3.54
C PHE A 83 6.22 -12.31 -2.67
N THR A 84 7.00 -13.25 -3.18
CA THR A 84 7.43 -14.44 -2.43
C THR A 84 8.96 -14.53 -2.43
N PRO A 85 9.55 -15.28 -1.49
CA PRO A 85 11.00 -15.48 -1.44
C PRO A 85 11.63 -16.13 -2.68
N VAL A 86 10.83 -16.72 -3.59
CA VAL A 86 11.36 -17.34 -4.81
C VAL A 86 11.64 -16.33 -5.92
N TRP A 87 11.09 -15.11 -5.82
CA TRP A 87 11.34 -14.04 -6.79
C TRP A 87 12.61 -13.24 -6.42
N PRO A 88 13.36 -12.72 -7.40
CA PRO A 88 14.49 -11.83 -7.13
C PRO A 88 14.10 -10.64 -6.26
N LYS A 89 14.97 -10.27 -5.32
CA LYS A 89 14.73 -9.12 -4.44
C LYS A 89 14.95 -7.84 -5.23
N GLN A 90 13.89 -7.03 -5.35
CA GLN A 90 13.97 -5.71 -6.00
C GLN A 90 14.79 -4.72 -5.15
N SER A 91 14.44 -4.61 -3.86
CA SER A 91 15.21 -3.83 -2.89
C SER A 91 16.36 -4.66 -2.32
N HIS A 92 17.59 -4.16 -2.37
CA HIS A 92 18.75 -4.84 -1.82
C HIS A 92 18.84 -4.72 -0.30
N GLY A 93 19.32 -5.76 0.36
CA GLY A 93 19.63 -5.71 1.79
C GLY A 93 20.88 -4.88 2.07
N ALA A 94 20.91 -4.18 3.21
CA ALA A 94 22.08 -3.40 3.61
C ALA A 94 23.30 -4.29 3.89
N GLU A 95 24.45 -3.93 3.35
CA GLU A 95 25.72 -4.59 3.59
C GLU A 95 26.19 -4.38 5.04
N ALA A 96 27.16 -5.17 5.51
CA ALA A 96 27.54 -5.18 6.93
C ALA A 96 28.13 -3.85 7.41
N ASP A 97 28.86 -3.15 6.56
CA ASP A 97 29.38 -1.79 6.78
C ASP A 97 28.26 -0.76 6.86
N LEU A 98 27.35 -0.74 5.88
CA LEU A 98 26.22 0.19 5.88
C LEU A 98 25.25 -0.08 7.05
N ARG A 99 25.09 -1.33 7.48
CA ARG A 99 24.31 -1.69 8.68
C ARG A 99 24.95 -1.19 9.98
N ARG A 100 26.27 -1.00 10.02
CA ARG A 100 26.98 -0.46 11.19
C ARG A 100 26.93 1.07 11.25
N ASP A 101 26.75 1.73 10.10
CA ASP A 101 26.54 3.18 10.02
C ASP A 101 25.09 3.50 10.41
N THR A 102 24.85 3.70 11.70
CA THR A 102 23.53 4.02 12.24
C THR A 102 23.07 5.43 11.88
N ASP A 103 24.00 6.34 11.62
CA ASP A 103 23.69 7.75 11.37
C ASP A 103 23.01 7.96 10.01
N ARG A 104 23.21 6.99 9.10
CA ARG A 104 22.55 6.90 7.79
C ARG A 104 21.26 6.08 7.80
N GLN A 105 20.81 5.63 8.97
CA GLN A 105 19.59 4.82 9.07
C GLN A 105 18.37 5.68 9.38
N ILE A 106 17.23 5.19 8.94
CA ILE A 106 15.92 5.74 9.28
C ILE A 106 14.94 4.59 9.53
N ALA A 107 14.33 4.62 10.70
CA ALA A 107 13.25 3.74 11.11
C ALA A 107 11.90 4.46 10.94
N LEU A 108 10.99 3.87 10.17
CA LEU A 108 9.67 4.43 9.89
C LEU A 108 8.58 3.46 10.34
N MET A 109 7.52 3.97 10.95
CA MET A 109 6.28 3.24 11.23
C MET A 109 5.11 3.93 10.55
N SER A 110 4.38 3.22 9.69
CA SER A 110 3.10 3.66 9.13
C SER A 110 1.96 2.93 9.83
N ALA A 111 0.94 3.65 10.24
CA ALA A 111 -0.22 3.11 10.90
C ALA A 111 -1.49 3.84 10.43
N ASN A 112 -2.32 3.19 9.62
CA ASN A 112 -3.74 3.54 9.56
C ASN A 112 -4.37 3.12 10.89
N VAL A 113 -4.78 4.11 11.68
CA VAL A 113 -5.26 3.89 13.05
C VAL A 113 -6.73 3.55 13.13
N LYS A 114 -7.46 3.75 12.01
CA LYS A 114 -8.92 3.83 11.91
C LYS A 114 -9.50 4.90 12.82
N MET A 115 -10.09 5.95 12.25
CA MET A 115 -10.45 7.13 13.05
C MET A 115 -11.27 6.78 14.29
N SER A 116 -12.30 5.95 14.19
CA SER A 116 -13.19 5.47 15.27
C SER A 116 -12.52 4.59 16.34
N ASN A 117 -11.39 3.94 16.05
CA ASN A 117 -10.65 3.18 17.05
C ASN A 117 -10.06 4.12 18.11
N ARG A 118 -10.33 3.88 19.39
CA ARG A 118 -9.82 4.68 20.52
C ARG A 118 -8.78 3.95 21.36
N ALA A 119 -8.26 2.81 20.89
CA ALA A 119 -7.25 2.02 21.60
C ALA A 119 -5.83 2.63 21.48
N TYR A 120 -5.67 3.90 21.87
CA TYR A 120 -4.44 4.67 21.73
C TYR A 120 -3.20 3.95 22.28
N ASP A 121 -3.33 3.34 23.46
CA ASP A 121 -2.24 2.65 24.14
C ASP A 121 -1.67 1.47 23.34
N ARG A 122 -2.48 0.84 22.48
CA ARG A 122 -2.01 -0.26 21.64
C ARG A 122 -0.99 0.21 20.62
N LEU A 123 -1.22 1.35 19.96
CA LEU A 123 -0.25 1.97 19.05
C LEU A 123 0.98 2.48 19.82
N LEU A 124 0.77 3.15 20.96
CA LEU A 124 1.87 3.65 21.80
C LEU A 124 2.81 2.53 22.29
N THR A 125 2.24 1.36 22.62
CA THR A 125 3.01 0.15 22.96
C THR A 125 3.92 -0.26 21.80
N GLN A 126 3.42 -0.26 20.57
CA GLN A 126 4.23 -0.61 19.39
C GLN A 126 5.29 0.46 19.08
N ILE A 127 4.95 1.75 19.19
CA ILE A 127 5.93 2.84 19.00
C ILE A 127 7.08 2.70 20.00
N THR A 128 6.77 2.35 21.26
CA THR A 128 7.78 2.13 22.29
C THR A 128 8.64 0.90 21.98
N ALA A 129 8.03 -0.20 21.51
CA ALA A 129 8.73 -1.46 21.24
C ALA A 129 9.65 -1.39 20.00
N TYR A 130 9.22 -0.70 18.93
CA TYR A 130 9.93 -0.64 17.65
C TYR A 130 10.86 0.58 17.51
N ASP A 131 10.73 1.57 18.40
CA ASP A 131 11.58 2.77 18.46
C ASP A 131 11.76 3.48 17.09
N PRO A 132 10.67 3.85 16.37
CA PRO A 132 10.77 4.50 15.07
C PRO A 132 11.32 5.92 15.17
N ASP A 133 12.06 6.37 14.16
CA ASP A 133 12.49 7.77 14.00
C ASP A 133 11.35 8.65 13.50
N VAL A 134 10.51 8.09 12.63
CA VAL A 134 9.37 8.74 12.00
C VAL A 134 8.12 7.87 12.14
N ILE A 135 7.03 8.46 12.59
CA ILE A 135 5.72 7.81 12.71
C ILE A 135 4.75 8.54 11.77
N MET A 136 4.04 7.78 10.96
CA MET A 136 2.99 8.25 10.06
C MET A 136 1.68 7.63 10.54
N ALA A 137 0.89 8.41 11.27
CA ALA A 137 -0.46 8.02 11.68
C ALA A 137 -1.48 8.54 10.66
N ILE A 138 -2.34 7.66 10.17
CA ILE A 138 -3.31 7.89 9.10
C ILE A 138 -4.70 7.61 9.67
N GLU A 139 -5.71 8.35 9.21
CA GLU A 139 -7.07 8.40 9.76
C GLU A 139 -7.12 8.93 11.20
N VAL A 140 -6.47 10.06 11.46
CA VAL A 140 -6.46 10.68 12.79
C VAL A 140 -7.41 11.87 12.91
N ASP A 141 -8.15 11.91 14.01
CA ASP A 141 -8.90 13.09 14.46
C ASP A 141 -8.12 13.89 15.51
N ASP A 142 -8.72 14.95 16.04
CA ASP A 142 -8.13 15.76 17.11
C ASP A 142 -7.85 14.94 18.39
N ALA A 143 -8.70 13.95 18.69
CA ALA A 143 -8.54 13.11 19.86
C ALA A 143 -7.32 12.19 19.76
N TRP A 144 -7.10 11.57 18.59
CA TRP A 144 -5.89 10.83 18.26
C TRP A 144 -4.64 11.69 18.36
N VAL A 145 -4.66 12.89 17.76
CA VAL A 145 -3.51 13.81 17.81
C VAL A 145 -3.21 14.20 19.27
N ALA A 146 -4.22 14.52 20.07
CA ALA A 146 -4.05 14.87 21.48
C ALA A 146 -3.45 13.71 22.30
N ALA A 147 -3.93 12.48 22.09
CA ALA A 147 -3.41 11.29 22.77
C ALA A 147 -1.93 11.03 22.41
N LEU A 148 -1.60 11.09 21.12
CA LEU A 148 -0.22 10.91 20.63
C LEU A 148 0.70 12.01 21.16
N GLN A 149 0.27 13.27 21.13
CA GLN A 149 1.06 14.40 21.63
C GLN A 149 1.34 14.27 23.13
N LYS A 150 0.34 13.89 23.92
CA LYS A 150 0.49 13.69 25.37
C LYS A 150 1.58 12.66 25.69
N ALA A 151 1.66 11.58 24.91
CA ALA A 151 2.62 10.50 25.15
C ALA A 151 4.00 10.73 24.51
N LEU A 152 4.06 11.39 23.35
CA LEU A 152 5.25 11.38 22.49
C LEU A 152 6.01 12.71 22.40
N LYS A 153 5.40 13.85 22.75
CA LYS A 153 6.03 15.19 22.60
C LYS A 153 7.38 15.33 23.31
N ALA A 154 7.60 14.63 24.42
CA ALA A 154 8.87 14.68 25.15
C ALA A 154 10.04 14.05 24.37
N ARG A 155 9.75 13.14 23.43
CA ARG A 155 10.74 12.35 22.70
C ARG A 155 10.78 12.68 21.21
N TYR A 156 9.66 13.11 20.64
CA TYR A 156 9.53 13.49 19.23
C TYR A 156 9.28 15.00 19.15
N ALA A 157 10.28 15.75 18.69
CA ALA A 157 10.24 17.21 18.68
C ALA A 157 9.49 17.80 17.48
N HIS A 158 9.35 17.04 16.39
CA HIS A 158 8.85 17.56 15.11
C HIS A 158 7.51 16.92 14.74
N TRP A 159 6.55 17.74 14.35
CA TRP A 159 5.15 17.34 14.10
C TRP A 159 4.59 18.08 12.90
N VAL A 160 3.84 17.37 12.05
CA VAL A 160 2.94 17.93 11.04
C VAL A 160 1.59 17.25 11.23
N THR A 161 0.59 17.99 11.69
CA THR A 161 -0.72 17.47 12.07
C THR A 161 -1.81 18.06 11.19
N VAL A 162 -2.62 17.19 10.59
CA VAL A 162 -3.78 17.53 9.76
C VAL A 162 -4.93 16.64 10.22
N PRO A 163 -5.41 16.78 11.48
CA PRO A 163 -6.55 16.01 11.94
C PRO A 163 -7.78 16.35 11.09
N GLN A 164 -8.62 15.36 10.84
CA GLN A 164 -9.91 15.55 10.18
C GLN A 164 -10.96 14.69 10.89
N ASP A 165 -12.20 15.18 10.90
CA ASP A 165 -13.37 14.46 11.44
C ASP A 165 -13.98 13.53 10.36
N ASN A 166 -13.11 12.86 9.62
CA ASN A 166 -13.37 11.89 8.56
C ASN A 166 -12.17 10.94 8.43
N GLY A 167 -12.24 9.98 7.49
CA GLY A 167 -11.16 9.03 7.23
C GLY A 167 -9.89 9.60 6.55
N TYR A 168 -9.65 10.91 6.49
CA TYR A 168 -8.50 11.49 5.76
C TYR A 168 -7.45 12.18 6.62
N GLY A 169 -7.65 12.25 7.93
CA GLY A 169 -6.71 12.94 8.82
C GLY A 169 -5.31 12.30 8.81
N LEU A 170 -4.27 13.13 8.84
CA LEU A 170 -2.87 12.70 8.83
C LEU A 170 -2.09 13.29 10.01
N CYS A 171 -1.16 12.53 10.57
CA CYS A 171 -0.19 13.02 11.53
C CYS A 171 1.19 12.41 11.28
N LEU A 172 2.15 13.27 10.95
CA LEU A 172 3.56 12.94 10.84
C LEU A 172 4.29 13.39 12.11
N ILE A 173 5.02 12.46 12.74
CA ILE A 173 5.73 12.66 14.00
C ILE A 173 7.18 12.22 13.80
N SER A 174 8.16 13.04 14.18
CA SER A 174 9.57 12.75 13.92
C SER A 174 10.50 13.17 15.06
N ARG A 175 11.51 12.33 15.33
CA ARG A 175 12.68 12.67 16.15
C ARG A 175 13.69 13.50 15.35
N LEU A 176 13.77 13.24 14.05
CA LEU A 176 14.66 13.90 13.10
C LEU A 176 14.05 15.22 12.64
N SER A 177 14.90 16.21 12.35
CA SER A 177 14.44 17.54 11.94
C SER A 177 13.71 17.49 10.61
N LEU A 178 12.53 18.11 10.60
CA LEU A 178 11.72 18.31 9.40
C LEU A 178 12.00 19.69 8.80
N ALA A 179 12.18 19.76 7.49
CA ALA A 179 12.32 21.00 6.73
C ALA A 179 11.38 21.01 5.53
N ASN A 180 11.02 22.21 5.05
CA ASN A 180 10.16 22.40 3.88
C ASN A 180 8.87 21.55 3.93
N SER A 181 8.27 21.42 5.12
CA SER A 181 7.07 20.62 5.31
C SER A 181 5.87 21.32 4.68
N GLU A 182 5.18 20.63 3.79
CA GLU A 182 4.00 21.10 3.08
C GLU A 182 2.86 20.11 3.24
N VAL A 183 1.70 20.63 3.67
CA VAL A 183 0.42 19.93 3.58
C VAL A 183 -0.20 20.29 2.24
N ARG A 184 -0.48 19.29 1.40
CA ARG A 184 -0.91 19.50 0.02
C ARG A 184 -2.19 18.73 -0.28
N THR A 185 -3.10 19.36 -1.00
CA THR A 185 -4.27 18.71 -1.61
C THR A 185 -4.00 18.58 -3.09
N LEU A 186 -3.72 17.36 -3.53
CA LEU A 186 -3.07 17.11 -4.83
C LEU A 186 -4.06 17.00 -5.99
N VAL A 187 -5.14 16.24 -5.79
CA VAL A 187 -6.15 15.94 -6.82
C VAL A 187 -7.55 16.19 -6.28
N THR A 188 -7.96 15.46 -5.25
CA THR A 188 -9.30 15.59 -4.68
C THR A 188 -9.27 16.59 -3.52
N ARG A 189 -10.22 17.53 -3.48
CA ARG A 189 -10.33 18.52 -2.39
C ARG A 189 -10.43 17.84 -1.03
N ASN A 190 -9.88 18.43 0.02
CA ASN A 190 -9.90 17.91 1.40
C ASN A 190 -9.20 16.56 1.64
N VAL A 191 -8.67 15.88 0.62
CA VAL A 191 -7.75 14.74 0.78
C VAL A 191 -6.34 15.31 0.95
N PRO A 192 -5.73 15.23 2.15
CA PRO A 192 -4.43 15.79 2.39
C PRO A 192 -3.32 14.79 2.04
N SER A 193 -2.16 15.34 1.72
CA SER A 193 -0.88 14.65 1.65
C SER A 193 0.17 15.49 2.37
N ILE A 194 1.24 14.86 2.85
CA ILE A 194 2.35 15.59 3.47
C ILE A 194 3.61 15.34 2.66
N ARG A 195 4.30 16.41 2.25
CA ARG A 195 5.66 16.36 1.73
C ARG A 195 6.59 17.03 2.72
N THR A 196 7.71 16.41 3.05
CA THR A 196 8.72 17.03 3.91
C THR A 196 10.11 16.53 3.59
N GLU A 197 11.11 17.33 3.90
CA GLU A 197 12.49 16.89 3.96
C GLU A 197 12.82 16.45 5.39
N ILE A 198 13.64 15.41 5.52
CA ILE A 198 14.12 14.88 6.80
C ILE A 198 15.64 14.84 6.74
N ALA A 199 16.29 15.46 7.73
CA ALA A 199 17.74 15.34 7.89
C ALA A 199 18.07 14.08 8.72
N LEU A 200 18.86 13.18 8.13
CA LEU A 200 19.44 12.06 8.85
C LEU A 200 20.53 12.53 9.81
N GLN A 201 20.91 11.68 10.76
CA GLN A 201 21.99 11.99 11.72
C GLN A 201 23.34 12.19 11.01
N SER A 202 23.54 11.56 9.84
CA SER A 202 24.71 11.76 8.99
C SER A 202 24.79 13.17 8.37
N GLY A 203 23.71 13.96 8.45
CA GLY A 203 23.55 15.24 7.76
C GLY A 203 23.01 15.12 6.32
N ASP A 204 22.84 13.89 5.81
CA ASP A 204 22.16 13.68 4.52
C ASP A 204 20.67 14.03 4.63
N ALA A 205 20.12 14.67 3.59
CA ALA A 205 18.69 14.96 3.52
C ALA A 205 17.96 13.95 2.62
N ILE A 206 16.73 13.60 3.00
CA ILE A 206 15.84 12.74 2.23
C ILE A 206 14.45 13.39 2.15
N GLN A 207 13.69 13.09 1.09
CA GLN A 207 12.30 13.55 0.95
C GLN A 207 11.35 12.42 1.33
N LEU A 208 10.37 12.72 2.19
CA LEU A 208 9.25 11.85 2.49
C LEU A 208 7.96 12.44 1.90
N ASN A 209 7.18 11.59 1.23
CA ASN A 209 5.80 11.88 0.84
C ASN A 209 4.88 10.89 1.55
N LEU A 210 4.00 11.38 2.41
CA LEU A 210 2.94 10.61 3.07
C LEU A 210 1.63 10.84 2.32
N LEU A 211 1.04 9.74 1.84
CA LEU A 211 -0.20 9.75 1.06
C LEU A 211 -1.28 8.91 1.76
N HIS A 212 -2.53 9.35 1.60
CA HIS A 212 -3.71 8.53 1.90
C HIS A 212 -4.82 8.89 0.91
N PRO A 213 -4.69 8.47 -0.36
CA PRO A 213 -5.66 8.79 -1.39
C PRO A 213 -6.95 8.00 -1.18
N GLU A 214 -7.99 8.36 -1.93
CA GLU A 214 -9.34 7.82 -1.73
C GLU A 214 -9.43 6.29 -1.87
N PRO A 215 -10.26 5.63 -1.05
CA PRO A 215 -10.52 4.21 -1.15
C PRO A 215 -11.30 3.85 -2.42
N PRO A 216 -11.09 2.66 -2.99
CA PRO A 216 -11.93 2.17 -4.07
C PRO A 216 -13.28 1.72 -3.53
N VAL A 217 -14.37 2.19 -4.12
CA VAL A 217 -15.75 1.77 -3.80
C VAL A 217 -16.46 1.24 -5.03
N ILE A 218 -17.46 0.39 -4.83
CA ILE A 218 -18.12 -0.36 -5.90
C ILE A 218 -18.71 0.57 -6.97
N ASP A 219 -19.32 1.68 -6.54
CA ASP A 219 -20.12 2.60 -7.34
C ASP A 219 -19.34 3.80 -7.90
N HIS A 220 -18.06 3.96 -7.56
CA HIS A 220 -17.20 5.06 -8.06
C HIS A 220 -16.00 4.56 -8.85
N ASP A 221 -15.41 5.45 -9.64
CA ASP A 221 -14.17 5.21 -10.35
C ASP A 221 -12.93 5.50 -9.49
N THR A 222 -11.79 4.89 -9.81
CA THR A 222 -10.53 5.04 -9.06
C THR A 222 -9.63 6.17 -9.58
N LYS A 223 -10.09 7.02 -10.51
CA LYS A 223 -9.20 7.94 -11.22
C LYS A 223 -8.58 9.01 -10.30
N GLY A 224 -9.32 9.50 -9.30
CA GLY A 224 -8.79 10.48 -8.33
C GLY A 224 -7.56 9.91 -7.60
N ARG A 225 -7.74 8.75 -6.97
CA ARG A 225 -6.67 7.97 -6.32
C ARG A 225 -5.50 7.68 -7.27
N ASP A 226 -5.80 7.15 -8.46
CA ASP A 226 -4.77 6.78 -9.44
C ASP A 226 -3.98 8.01 -9.94
N SER A 227 -4.63 9.18 -10.03
CA SER A 227 -4.02 10.45 -10.43
C SER A 227 -3.11 10.99 -9.35
N GLU A 228 -3.52 10.92 -8.09
CA GLU A 228 -2.72 11.39 -6.96
C GLU A 228 -1.42 10.57 -6.84
N ILE A 229 -1.55 9.24 -6.91
CA ILE A 229 -0.40 8.34 -6.93
C ILE A 229 0.50 8.64 -8.13
N ALA A 230 -0.05 8.83 -9.34
CA ALA A 230 0.73 9.12 -10.53
C ALA A 230 1.45 10.48 -10.46
N LEU A 231 0.81 11.51 -9.89
CA LEU A 231 1.40 12.83 -9.70
C LEU A 231 2.62 12.76 -8.80
N VAL A 232 2.49 12.13 -7.64
CA VAL A 232 3.62 11.95 -6.71
C VAL A 232 4.71 11.11 -7.34
N GLY A 233 4.36 10.13 -8.19
CA GLY A 233 5.35 9.36 -8.94
C GLY A 233 6.18 10.21 -9.91
N LEU A 234 5.55 11.16 -10.61
CA LEU A 234 6.25 12.11 -11.49
C LEU A 234 7.13 13.11 -10.71
N GLU A 235 6.63 13.58 -9.56
CA GLU A 235 7.41 14.45 -8.66
C GLU A 235 8.62 13.72 -8.09
N ALA A 236 8.45 12.48 -7.62
CA ALA A 236 9.52 11.67 -7.05
C ALA A 236 10.65 11.40 -8.04
N GLN A 237 10.33 11.15 -9.31
CA GLN A 237 11.33 11.00 -10.38
C GLN A 237 12.15 12.29 -10.58
N SER A 238 11.52 13.45 -10.41
CA SER A 238 12.14 14.75 -10.66
C SER A 238 12.81 15.35 -9.42
N ALA A 239 12.76 14.64 -8.29
CA ALA A 239 13.31 15.10 -7.02
C ALA A 239 14.85 14.99 -7.00
N ASN A 240 15.49 15.99 -6.39
CA ASN A 240 16.94 16.00 -6.22
C ASN A 240 17.40 15.15 -5.01
N LEU A 241 16.51 14.93 -4.04
CA LEU A 241 16.79 14.15 -2.82
C LEU A 241 16.42 12.67 -3.00
N PRO A 242 17.01 11.74 -2.21
CA PRO A 242 16.48 10.39 -2.07
C PRO A 242 15.04 10.42 -1.55
N VAL A 243 14.12 9.80 -2.29
CA VAL A 243 12.69 9.86 -1.98
C VAL A 243 12.22 8.58 -1.29
N ILE A 244 11.36 8.76 -0.29
CA ILE A 244 10.47 7.75 0.27
C ILE A 244 9.03 8.19 0.01
N VAL A 245 8.18 7.28 -0.46
CA VAL A 245 6.72 7.47 -0.53
C VAL A 245 6.08 6.40 0.32
N ALA A 246 5.26 6.77 1.28
CA ALA A 246 4.65 5.83 2.21
C ALA A 246 3.21 6.21 2.55
N GLY A 247 2.47 5.24 3.07
CA GLY A 247 1.11 5.40 3.57
C GLY A 247 0.18 4.29 3.11
N ASP A 248 -1.10 4.43 3.44
CA ASP A 248 -2.16 3.59 2.94
C ASP A 248 -2.61 4.13 1.58
N LEU A 249 -2.17 3.48 0.50
CA LEU A 249 -2.49 3.91 -0.87
C LEU A 249 -3.86 3.43 -1.35
N ASN A 250 -4.62 2.74 -0.49
CA ASN A 250 -5.93 2.21 -0.84
C ASN A 250 -5.90 1.35 -2.11
N ASP A 251 -4.77 0.68 -2.35
CA ASP A 251 -4.49 -0.09 -3.55
C ASP A 251 -3.56 -1.26 -3.21
N VAL A 252 -3.67 -2.36 -3.95
CA VAL A 252 -2.90 -3.57 -3.67
C VAL A 252 -1.56 -3.59 -4.42
N ALA A 253 -0.53 -4.21 -3.83
CA ALA A 253 0.83 -4.24 -4.39
C ALA A 253 0.94 -4.81 -5.83
N TRP A 254 0.02 -5.69 -6.24
CA TRP A 254 -0.06 -6.26 -7.60
C TRP A 254 -1.03 -5.52 -8.52
N SER A 255 -1.51 -4.33 -8.17
CA SER A 255 -2.38 -3.56 -9.05
C SER A 255 -1.61 -3.02 -10.27
N THR A 256 -2.35 -2.60 -11.28
CA THR A 256 -1.78 -1.85 -12.42
C THR A 256 -1.31 -0.47 -12.00
N THR A 257 -2.00 0.18 -11.06
CA THR A 257 -1.69 1.55 -10.58
C THR A 257 -0.34 1.56 -9.86
N THR A 258 -0.13 0.63 -8.93
CA THR A 258 1.16 0.45 -8.24
C THR A 258 2.31 0.16 -9.22
N ARG A 259 2.09 -0.69 -10.23
CA ARG A 259 3.11 -0.92 -11.27
C ARG A 259 3.40 0.35 -12.08
N LYS A 260 2.37 1.10 -12.47
CA LYS A 260 2.53 2.37 -13.20
C LYS A 260 3.28 3.39 -12.33
N PHE A 261 2.95 3.49 -11.05
CA PHE A 261 3.65 4.33 -10.08
C PHE A 261 5.15 4.01 -10.02
N GLN A 262 5.51 2.74 -9.88
CA GLN A 262 6.91 2.31 -9.88
C GLN A 262 7.63 2.68 -11.18
N ARG A 263 7.00 2.47 -12.34
CA ARG A 263 7.57 2.85 -13.65
C ARG A 263 7.77 4.37 -13.79
N LEU A 264 6.81 5.17 -13.29
CA LEU A 264 6.86 6.63 -13.31
C LEU A 264 7.96 7.16 -12.38
N SER A 265 7.98 6.68 -11.14
CA SER A 265 8.81 7.18 -10.04
C SER A 265 10.20 6.56 -9.97
N GLN A 266 10.36 5.35 -10.53
CA GLN A 266 11.54 4.49 -10.37
C GLN A 266 11.80 4.04 -8.91
N LEU A 267 10.82 4.21 -8.02
CA LEU A 267 10.93 3.77 -6.63
C LEU A 267 10.68 2.27 -6.50
N LEU A 268 11.42 1.65 -5.59
CA LEU A 268 11.45 0.21 -5.36
C LEU A 268 10.45 -0.19 -4.29
N ASP A 269 9.83 -1.36 -4.45
CA ASP A 269 8.99 -1.97 -3.43
C ASP A 269 9.81 -3.00 -2.63
N PRO A 270 10.02 -2.80 -1.32
CA PRO A 270 10.81 -3.70 -0.50
C PRO A 270 10.15 -5.09 -0.33
N ARG A 271 8.85 -5.24 -0.59
CA ARG A 271 8.10 -6.51 -0.47
C ARG A 271 8.45 -7.51 -1.58
N VAL A 272 8.85 -7.01 -2.76
CA VAL A 272 9.20 -7.84 -3.92
C VAL A 272 10.40 -8.73 -3.58
N GLY A 273 10.25 -10.04 -3.82
CA GLY A 273 11.20 -11.08 -3.45
C GLY A 273 11.23 -11.45 -1.96
N ARG A 274 10.21 -11.07 -1.17
CA ARG A 274 10.19 -11.31 0.29
C ARG A 274 8.87 -11.85 0.82
N GLY A 275 7.76 -11.17 0.57
CA GLY A 275 6.49 -11.52 1.20
C GLY A 275 5.38 -10.57 0.82
N LEU A 276 4.14 -10.95 1.14
CA LEU A 276 2.96 -10.13 0.83
C LEU A 276 2.80 -8.96 1.82
N TYR A 277 3.12 -9.17 3.10
CA TYR A 277 2.91 -8.19 4.18
C TYR A 277 1.48 -7.65 4.23
N ASN A 278 0.49 -8.56 4.27
CA ASN A 278 -0.92 -8.20 4.27
C ASN A 278 -1.30 -7.42 5.54
N THR A 279 -1.60 -6.13 5.37
CA THR A 279 -1.94 -5.20 6.45
C THR A 279 -3.44 -5.04 6.67
N PHE A 280 -4.28 -5.29 5.66
CA PHE A 280 -5.75 -5.15 5.74
C PHE A 280 -6.46 -6.39 5.18
N HIS A 281 -7.56 -6.89 5.71
CA HIS A 281 -8.24 -6.45 6.93
C HIS A 281 -7.68 -7.18 8.16
N ALA A 282 -7.33 -6.44 9.20
CA ALA A 282 -6.55 -6.96 10.32
C ALA A 282 -7.29 -8.03 11.12
N ASP A 283 -8.61 -7.91 11.27
CA ASP A 283 -9.45 -8.87 12.00
C ASP A 283 -9.75 -10.17 11.21
N PHE A 284 -9.68 -10.15 9.88
CA PHE A 284 -10.10 -11.28 9.05
C PHE A 284 -8.91 -11.99 8.38
N ALA A 285 -8.34 -12.99 9.06
CA ALA A 285 -7.14 -13.68 8.59
C ALA A 285 -7.22 -14.28 7.18
N ALA A 286 -8.40 -14.77 6.77
CA ALA A 286 -8.63 -15.32 5.44
C ALA A 286 -8.76 -14.25 4.35
N PHE A 287 -9.10 -13.00 4.71
CA PHE A 287 -9.40 -11.90 3.78
C PHE A 287 -8.42 -10.74 3.98
N ARG A 288 -7.11 -11.05 3.88
CA ARG A 288 -6.04 -10.05 3.95
C ARG A 288 -5.31 -9.85 2.63
N TRP A 289 -4.87 -8.62 2.39
CA TRP A 289 -4.05 -8.13 1.29
C TRP A 289 -3.23 -6.89 1.74
N PRO A 290 -2.21 -6.46 0.97
CA PRO A 290 -1.31 -5.39 1.38
C PRO A 290 -1.76 -4.02 0.84
N LEU A 291 -2.31 -3.17 1.71
CA LEU A 291 -2.74 -1.81 1.38
C LEU A 291 -1.77 -0.71 1.83
N ASP A 292 -0.95 -1.00 2.84
CA ASP A 292 0.05 -0.06 3.33
C ASP A 292 1.36 -0.27 2.55
N HIS A 293 1.88 0.82 1.98
CA HIS A 293 3.07 0.80 1.14
C HIS A 293 4.18 1.65 1.73
N LEU A 294 5.40 1.23 1.42
CA LEU A 294 6.55 2.11 1.39
C LEU A 294 7.33 1.81 0.12
N PHE A 295 7.50 2.82 -0.71
CA PHE A 295 8.40 2.80 -1.85
C PHE A 295 9.60 3.70 -1.56
N HIS A 296 10.77 3.29 -2.02
CA HIS A 296 12.00 4.03 -1.75
C HIS A 296 12.93 4.11 -2.95
N ASP A 297 13.75 5.16 -2.98
CA ASP A 297 14.81 5.36 -3.95
C ASP A 297 15.83 4.21 -3.92
N ALA A 298 16.46 3.90 -5.06
CA ALA A 298 17.48 2.87 -5.19
C ALA A 298 18.76 3.13 -4.35
N ARG A 299 18.94 4.34 -3.82
CA ARG A 299 19.98 4.68 -2.84
C ARG A 299 19.72 4.04 -1.48
N PHE A 300 18.48 3.69 -1.13
CA PHE A 300 18.20 3.00 0.13
C PHE A 300 18.49 1.49 0.05
N ARG A 301 18.93 0.94 1.18
CA ARG A 301 19.02 -0.49 1.44
C ARG A 301 18.06 -0.88 2.55
N LEU A 302 17.40 -2.03 2.36
CA LEU A 302 16.49 -2.55 3.36
C LEU A 302 17.27 -3.22 4.51
N ILE A 303 17.04 -2.77 5.73
CA ILE A 303 17.49 -3.44 6.95
C ILE A 303 16.37 -4.34 7.48
N THR A 304 15.20 -3.76 7.72
CA THR A 304 14.04 -4.46 8.30
C THR A 304 12.76 -4.08 7.58
N LEU A 305 11.89 -5.05 7.37
CA LEU A 305 10.51 -4.88 6.93
C LEU A 305 9.65 -5.83 7.75
N GLU A 306 8.74 -5.30 8.53
CA GLU A 306 7.93 -6.08 9.44
C GLU A 306 6.51 -5.54 9.54
N ARG A 307 5.53 -6.44 9.53
CA ARG A 307 4.15 -6.09 9.89
C ARG A 307 4.02 -6.16 11.41
N VAL A 308 3.68 -5.04 12.01
CA VAL A 308 3.59 -4.83 13.45
C VAL A 308 2.33 -5.52 14.00
N PRO A 309 2.33 -5.94 15.29
CA PRO A 309 1.14 -6.48 15.96
C PRO A 309 -0.12 -5.61 15.83
N HIS A 310 -1.29 -6.26 15.89
CA HIS A 310 -2.60 -5.61 15.77
C HIS A 310 -2.81 -4.54 16.84
N ILE A 311 -3.29 -3.36 16.43
CA ILE A 311 -3.53 -2.22 17.32
C ILE A 311 -5.02 -1.92 17.56
N GLY A 312 -5.93 -2.77 17.09
CA GLY A 312 -7.39 -2.54 17.17
C GLY A 312 -7.97 -1.79 15.96
N SER A 313 -7.12 -1.33 15.05
CA SER A 313 -7.48 -0.88 13.70
C SER A 313 -7.80 -2.08 12.80
N ASP A 314 -8.54 -1.86 11.72
CA ASP A 314 -8.66 -2.80 10.61
C ASP A 314 -7.38 -2.86 9.74
N HIS A 315 -6.38 -2.05 10.04
CA HIS A 315 -5.02 -2.18 9.55
C HIS A 315 -4.04 -2.68 10.62
N PHE A 316 -3.06 -3.48 10.19
CA PHE A 316 -1.82 -3.66 10.93
C PHE A 316 -0.86 -2.52 10.60
N PRO A 317 -0.17 -1.92 11.59
CA PRO A 317 0.94 -1.03 11.28
C PRO A 317 2.06 -1.79 10.57
N ILE A 318 2.90 -1.06 9.85
CA ILE A 318 4.05 -1.62 9.15
C ILE A 318 5.30 -0.82 9.49
N PHE A 319 6.37 -1.54 9.81
CA PHE A 319 7.65 -0.99 10.24
C PHE A 319 8.72 -1.25 9.19
N PHE A 320 9.50 -0.22 8.90
CA PHE A 320 10.62 -0.26 7.98
C PHE A 320 11.86 0.30 8.66
N ARG A 321 13.01 -0.32 8.41
CA ARG A 321 14.31 0.28 8.69
C ARG A 321 15.12 0.27 7.41
N LEU A 322 15.55 1.45 6.98
CA LEU A 322 16.33 1.66 5.76
C LEU A 322 17.67 2.28 6.11
N ALA A 323 18.68 2.02 5.28
CA ALA A 323 19.95 2.74 5.33
C ALA A 323 20.19 3.45 4.00
N LEU A 324 20.59 4.72 4.06
CA LEU A 324 20.92 5.50 2.87
C LEU A 324 22.35 5.22 2.43
N ALA A 325 22.52 4.54 1.29
CA ALA A 325 23.83 4.30 0.72
C ALA A 325 24.37 5.57 0.02
N PRO A 326 25.68 5.89 0.16
CA PRO A 326 26.30 7.04 -0.50
C PRO A 326 26.25 7.00 -2.03
N LYS A 327 26.15 5.80 -2.61
CA LYS A 327 26.00 5.58 -4.04
C LYS A 327 24.80 4.67 -4.31
N PRO A 328 24.01 4.93 -5.37
CA PRO A 328 23.07 3.95 -5.88
C PRO A 328 23.88 2.70 -6.26
N ARG A 329 23.53 1.54 -5.69
CA ARG A 329 23.98 0.24 -6.21
C ARG A 329 22.87 -0.22 -7.15
N GLY A 330 23.23 -0.95 -8.21
CA GLY A 330 22.26 -1.46 -9.17
C GLY A 330 21.19 -2.31 -8.49
N ALA A 331 20.08 -1.68 -8.09
CA ALA A 331 18.81 -2.35 -7.97
C ALA A 331 18.44 -2.89 -9.35
N GLU A 332 17.59 -3.91 -9.40
CA GLU A 332 16.95 -4.28 -10.66
C GLU A 332 16.24 -3.01 -11.16
N GLN A 333 16.81 -2.38 -12.20
CA GLN A 333 16.27 -1.15 -12.74
C GLN A 333 14.88 -1.47 -13.27
N LEU A 334 13.91 -0.75 -12.74
CA LEU A 334 12.55 -0.82 -13.24
C LEU A 334 12.54 -0.30 -14.67
N ASP A 335 11.80 -0.97 -15.54
CA ASP A 335 11.53 -0.40 -16.86
C ASP A 335 10.88 0.97 -16.69
N PRO A 336 11.46 2.05 -17.24
CA PRO A 336 10.89 3.38 -17.11
C PRO A 336 9.55 3.45 -17.85
N ALA A 337 8.66 4.29 -17.32
CA ALA A 337 7.42 4.60 -18.00
C ALA A 337 7.71 5.20 -19.39
N THR A 338 6.98 4.74 -20.40
CA THR A 338 7.09 5.26 -21.77
C THR A 338 6.65 6.72 -21.83
N VAL A 339 7.00 7.42 -22.92
CA VAL A 339 6.54 8.80 -23.16
C VAL A 339 5.01 8.87 -23.17
N GLU A 340 4.36 7.88 -23.78
CA GLU A 340 2.90 7.75 -23.82
C GLU A 340 2.32 7.53 -22.42
N GLU A 341 2.88 6.61 -21.62
CA GLU A 341 2.41 6.38 -20.24
C GLU A 341 2.52 7.63 -19.36
N LYS A 342 3.56 8.44 -19.56
CA LYS A 342 3.75 9.74 -18.87
C LYS A 342 2.76 10.79 -19.37
N ALA A 343 2.47 10.84 -20.68
CA ALA A 343 1.47 11.74 -21.24
C ALA A 343 0.07 11.41 -20.71
N ASP A 344 -0.33 10.14 -20.80
CA ASP A 344 -1.60 9.63 -20.26
C ASP A 344 -1.78 9.95 -18.77
N ALA A 345 -0.71 9.81 -17.99
CA ALA A 345 -0.72 10.15 -16.57
C ALA A 345 -1.01 11.64 -16.35
N ARG A 346 -0.32 12.53 -17.08
CA ARG A 346 -0.50 13.98 -16.97
C ARG A 346 -1.89 14.43 -17.40
N ASP A 347 -2.43 13.83 -18.46
CA ASP A 347 -3.77 14.16 -18.94
C ASP A 347 -4.84 13.72 -17.94
N MET A 348 -4.70 12.52 -17.36
CA MET A 348 -5.58 12.04 -16.30
C MET A 348 -5.52 12.94 -15.05
N ILE A 349 -4.32 13.31 -14.60
CA ILE A 349 -4.11 14.22 -13.46
C ILE A 349 -4.81 15.55 -13.71
N ARG A 350 -4.59 16.17 -14.88
CA ARG A 350 -5.22 17.45 -15.23
C ARG A 350 -6.74 17.35 -15.26
N SER A 351 -7.27 16.25 -15.80
CA SER A 351 -8.71 16.00 -15.84
C SER A 351 -9.29 15.92 -14.44
N GLU A 352 -8.68 15.14 -13.54
CA GLU A 352 -9.22 14.93 -12.20
C GLU A 352 -9.02 16.15 -11.28
N GLN A 353 -7.94 16.93 -11.43
CA GLN A 353 -7.75 18.20 -10.70
C GLN A 353 -8.82 19.24 -11.03
N ASN A 354 -9.40 19.18 -12.24
CA ASN A 354 -10.48 20.08 -12.67
C ASN A 354 -11.87 19.55 -12.31
N ARG A 355 -11.97 18.33 -11.76
CA ARG A 355 -13.25 17.70 -11.42
C ARG A 355 -13.70 18.19 -10.05
N ASP A 356 -14.82 18.89 -10.01
CA ASP A 356 -15.41 19.34 -8.74
C ASP A 356 -16.27 18.22 -8.15
N ARG A 357 -15.77 17.56 -7.11
CA ARG A 357 -16.49 16.53 -6.36
C ARG A 357 -16.00 16.45 -4.93
N MET A 358 -16.86 15.91 -4.06
CA MET A 358 -16.47 15.55 -2.70
C MET A 358 -15.60 14.27 -2.70
N PRO A 359 -14.70 14.12 -1.72
CA PRO A 359 -14.03 12.86 -1.43
C PRO A 359 -15.02 11.73 -1.16
N ILE A 360 -14.59 10.53 -1.52
CA ILE A 360 -15.34 9.30 -1.24
C ILE A 360 -15.20 8.97 0.26
N GLY A 361 -16.32 8.71 0.95
CA GLY A 361 -16.29 8.19 2.32
C GLY A 361 -15.99 9.21 3.42
N GLU A 362 -16.30 10.50 3.21
CA GLU A 362 -16.20 11.53 4.26
C GLU A 362 -17.12 11.28 5.48
N ASP A 363 -18.08 10.37 5.37
CA ASP A 363 -19.10 10.06 6.38
C ASP A 363 -18.93 8.70 7.05
N TRP A 364 -17.98 7.86 6.60
CA TRP A 364 -17.88 6.46 7.07
C TRP A 364 -17.48 6.28 8.53
N GLU A 365 -16.85 7.30 9.11
CA GLU A 365 -16.33 7.24 10.48
C GLU A 365 -17.13 8.15 11.44
N LYS A 366 -18.35 8.56 11.04
CA LYS A 366 -19.20 9.52 11.80
C LYS A 366 -20.25 8.90 12.74
N ASP A 367 -20.10 7.62 13.09
CA ASP A 367 -21.08 6.88 13.91
C ASP A 367 -20.67 6.67 15.38
#